data_AF-A0A523VHT4-F1
#
_entry.id   AF-A0A523VHT4-F1
#
_cell.length_a   1.000
_cell.length_b   1.000
_cell.length_c   1.000
_cell.angle_alpha   90.00
_cell.angle_beta   90.00
_cell.angle_gamma   90.00
#
_symmetry.space_group_name_H-M   'P 1'
#
loop_
_entity.id
_entity.type
_entity.pdbx_description
1 polymer ?
#
loop_
_entity_poly.entity_id
_entity_poly.type
_entity_poly.pdbx_seq_one_letter_code
_entity_poly.pdbx_strand_id
1 'polypeptide(L)'
;MLSEQISLVFFWLAIALYISSFIFYAAKIRLPSKSYLRWATIFLVGGLVAEIITIISRYISAGGFSKASLFEVFLFISTFVVLEALVVEAWSKVRILGFYASLLAIILLLVGWSRYKIPVSLFENLKSSWVLVHVILIIIAYAAFIVAAGAAVFYLLQERQLKSKKPSA
;
A
#
# COMPACT_ATOMS: atom_id res chain seq x y z
N MET A 1 -20.69 12.91 9.42
CA MET A 1 -21.26 12.78 8.05
C MET A 1 -20.31 13.31 6.98
N LEU A 2 -19.94 14.61 6.97
CA LEU A 2 -19.05 15.15 5.92
C LEU A 2 -17.67 14.47 5.87
N SER A 3 -17.03 14.28 7.02
CA SER A 3 -15.73 13.61 7.15
C SER A 3 -15.75 12.15 6.68
N GLU A 4 -16.88 11.46 6.83
CA GLU A 4 -17.04 10.09 6.35
C GLU A 4 -17.14 10.06 4.82
N GLN A 5 -17.91 10.97 4.22
CA GLN A 5 -18.00 11.11 2.77
C GLN A 5 -16.63 11.43 2.15
N ILE A 6 -15.87 12.34 2.77
CA ILE A 6 -14.49 12.64 2.36
C ILE A 6 -13.64 11.37 2.39
N SER A 7 -13.71 10.59 3.48
CA SER A 7 -12.94 9.36 3.58
C SER A 7 -13.26 8.36 2.46
N LEU A 8 -14.53 8.21 2.10
CA LEU A 8 -14.94 7.29 1.02
C LEU A 8 -14.49 7.77 -0.35
N VAL A 9 -14.58 9.08 -0.63
CA VAL A 9 -14.13 9.65 -1.91
C VAL A 9 -12.63 9.45 -2.09
N PHE A 10 -11.84 9.75 -1.06
CA PHE A 10 -10.39 9.58 -1.11
C PHE A 10 -9.97 8.11 -1.11
N PHE A 11 -10.73 7.22 -0.49
CA PHE A 11 -10.51 5.78 -0.55
C PHE A 11 -10.62 5.24 -1.98
N TRP A 12 -11.72 5.57 -2.66
CA TRP A 12 -11.92 5.15 -4.06
C TRP A 12 -10.94 5.82 -5.01
N LEU A 13 -10.59 7.09 -4.75
CA LEU A 13 -9.54 7.78 -5.47
C LEU A 13 -8.19 7.08 -5.30
N ALA A 14 -7.84 6.64 -4.10
CA ALA A 14 -6.60 5.90 -3.85
C ALA A 14 -6.54 4.61 -4.67
N ILE A 15 -7.62 3.82 -4.70
CA ILE A 15 -7.71 2.61 -5.53
C ILE A 15 -7.50 2.96 -7.01
N ALA A 16 -8.18 3.98 -7.52
CA ALA A 16 -8.05 4.40 -8.92
C ALA A 16 -6.61 4.83 -9.26
N LEU A 17 -5.94 5.55 -8.36
CA LEU A 17 -4.56 5.98 -8.53
C LEU A 17 -3.59 4.78 -8.45
N TYR A 18 -3.82 3.81 -7.57
CA TYR A 18 -3.01 2.59 -7.53
C TYR A 18 -3.19 1.71 -8.76
N ILE A 19 -4.41 1.58 -9.29
CA ILE A 19 -4.68 0.91 -10.57
C ILE A 19 -3.91 1.62 -11.69
N SER A 20 -3.97 2.96 -11.73
CA SER A 20 -3.23 3.75 -12.72
C SER A 20 -1.73 3.50 -12.60
N SER A 21 -1.18 3.58 -11.39
CA SER A 21 0.22 3.25 -11.10
C SER A 21 0.60 1.86 -11.61
N PHE A 22 -0.20 0.84 -11.29
CA PHE A 22 0.03 -0.53 -11.73
C PHE A 22 0.07 -0.66 -13.26
N ILE A 23 -0.87 -0.02 -13.96
CA ILE A 23 -0.93 -0.01 -15.43
C ILE A 23 0.32 0.66 -16.01
N PHE A 24 0.76 1.80 -15.47
CA PHE A 24 1.97 2.48 -15.94
C PHE A 24 3.25 1.67 -15.67
N TYR A 25 3.35 1.01 -14.52
CA TYR A 25 4.44 0.07 -14.23
C TYR A 25 4.44 -1.12 -15.18
N ALA A 26 3.26 -1.69 -15.47
CA ALA A 26 3.12 -2.79 -16.44
C ALA A 26 3.44 -2.36 -17.88
N ALA A 27 3.02 -1.15 -18.27
CA ALA A 27 3.27 -0.59 -19.60
C ALA A 27 4.77 -0.43 -19.87
N LYS A 28 5.56 -0.06 -18.86
CA LYS A 28 7.03 0.02 -18.95
C LYS A 28 7.67 -1.30 -19.40
N ILE A 29 7.09 -2.45 -19.05
CA ILE A 29 7.62 -3.76 -19.45
C ILE A 29 7.57 -3.91 -20.98
N ARG A 30 6.58 -3.30 -21.64
CA ARG A 30 6.43 -3.32 -23.11
C ARG A 30 7.07 -2.11 -23.80
N LEU A 31 7.07 -0.95 -23.14
CA LEU A 31 7.50 0.33 -23.71
C LEU A 31 8.68 0.89 -22.90
N PRO A 32 9.91 0.90 -23.43
CA PRO A 32 11.13 1.23 -22.67
C PRO A 32 11.29 2.72 -22.32
N SER A 33 10.23 3.54 -22.39
CA SER A 33 10.30 4.96 -22.10
C SER A 33 10.35 5.27 -20.60
N LYS A 34 11.30 6.14 -20.21
CA LYS A 34 11.46 6.63 -18.83
C LYS A 34 10.25 7.44 -18.33
N SER A 35 9.41 7.94 -19.23
CA SER A 35 8.22 8.74 -18.89
C SER A 35 7.18 7.90 -18.15
N TYR A 36 6.89 6.68 -18.60
CA TYR A 36 5.91 5.78 -17.97
C TYR A 36 6.22 5.53 -16.50
N LEU A 37 7.50 5.38 -16.18
CA LEU A 37 7.94 5.12 -14.82
C LEU A 37 7.80 6.34 -13.91
N ARG A 38 7.97 7.56 -14.44
CA ARG A 38 7.70 8.78 -13.68
C ARG A 38 6.22 8.89 -13.35
N TRP A 39 5.36 8.68 -14.34
CA TRP A 39 3.90 8.69 -14.14
C TRP A 39 3.45 7.60 -13.16
N ALA A 40 4.01 6.39 -13.27
CA ALA A 40 3.75 5.30 -12.33
C ALA A 40 4.03 5.73 -10.88
N THR A 41 5.21 6.30 -10.61
CA THR A 41 5.57 6.78 -9.27
C THR A 41 4.69 7.95 -8.82
N ILE A 42 4.33 8.89 -9.71
CA ILE A 42 3.42 10.00 -9.39
C ILE A 42 2.05 9.47 -8.95
N PHE A 43 1.48 8.52 -9.69
CA PHE A 43 0.21 7.90 -9.32
C PHE A 43 0.32 7.10 -8.02
N LEU A 44 1.43 6.39 -7.79
CA LEU A 44 1.67 5.66 -6.55
C LEU A 44 1.71 6.59 -5.34
N VAL A 45 2.46 7.69 -5.42
CA VAL A 45 2.53 8.71 -4.37
C VAL A 45 1.18 9.40 -4.19
N GLY A 46 0.47 9.70 -5.27
CA GLY A 46 -0.88 10.27 -5.20
C GLY A 46 -1.87 9.34 -4.49
N GLY A 47 -1.81 8.03 -4.76
CA GLY A 47 -2.61 7.02 -4.07
C GLY A 47 -2.30 6.96 -2.58
N LEU A 48 -1.01 7.01 -2.20
CA LEU A 48 -0.59 7.05 -0.80
C LEU A 48 -1.12 8.29 -0.07
N VAL A 49 -1.04 9.46 -0.71
CA VAL A 49 -1.59 10.70 -0.14
C VAL A 49 -3.11 10.58 0.05
N ALA A 50 -3.82 10.00 -0.92
CA ALA A 50 -5.26 9.78 -0.80
C ALA A 50 -5.63 8.78 0.31
N GLU A 51 -4.86 7.71 0.51
CA GLU A 51 -5.03 6.81 1.66
C GLU A 51 -4.80 7.53 2.99
N ILE A 52 -3.76 8.36 3.09
CA ILE A 52 -3.49 9.14 4.31
C ILE A 52 -4.66 10.08 4.63
N ILE A 53 -5.21 10.75 3.62
CA ILE A 53 -6.41 11.60 3.78
C ILE A 53 -7.61 10.76 4.23
N THR A 54 -7.76 9.55 3.70
CA THR A 54 -8.81 8.59 4.12
C THR A 54 -8.67 8.23 5.59
N ILE A 55 -7.47 7.89 6.04
CA ILE A 55 -7.16 7.55 7.45
C ILE A 55 -7.48 8.73 8.36
N ILE A 56 -7.00 9.93 8.03
CA ILE A 56 -7.22 11.14 8.83
C ILE A 56 -8.71 11.47 8.92
N SER A 57 -9.43 11.40 7.80
CA SER A 57 -10.86 11.70 7.75
C SER A 57 -11.69 10.68 8.55
N ARG A 58 -11.31 9.39 8.51
CA ARG A 58 -11.92 8.36 9.38
C ARG A 58 -11.60 8.59 10.84
N TYR A 59 -10.36 8.93 11.17
CA TYR A 59 -9.94 9.21 12.55
C TYR A 59 -10.77 10.32 13.18
N ILE A 60 -10.97 11.43 12.45
CA ILE A 60 -11.81 12.55 12.86
C ILE A 60 -13.27 12.10 13.02
N SER A 61 -13.80 11.33 12.06
CA SER A 61 -15.18 10.82 12.10
C SER A 61 -15.44 9.88 13.28
N ALA A 62 -14.45 9.05 13.64
CA ALA A 62 -14.54 8.06 14.70
C ALA A 62 -14.37 8.68 16.10
N GLY A 63 -13.81 9.89 16.20
CA GLY A 63 -13.50 10.54 17.47
C GLY A 63 -12.29 9.95 18.19
N GLY A 64 -11.37 9.30 17.47
CA GLY A 64 -10.14 8.72 18.05
C GLY A 64 -9.75 7.35 17.48
N PHE A 65 -8.56 6.87 17.88
CA PHE A 65 -7.96 5.60 17.44
C PHE A 65 -8.59 4.35 18.07
N SER A 66 -9.42 4.51 19.11
CA SER A 66 -9.96 3.42 19.95
C SER A 66 -11.01 2.53 19.26
N LYS A 67 -11.14 2.62 17.93
CA LYS A 67 -12.18 1.93 17.14
C LYS A 67 -11.61 1.26 15.88
N ALA A 68 -10.38 0.74 15.94
CA ALA A 68 -9.75 0.06 14.82
C ALA A 68 -10.55 -1.19 14.42
N SER A 69 -11.20 -1.18 13.27
CA SER A 69 -11.84 -2.35 12.67
C SER A 69 -10.87 -3.04 11.71
N LEU A 70 -11.27 -4.20 11.18
CA LEU A 70 -10.47 -4.90 10.17
C LEU A 70 -10.23 -4.02 8.93
N PHE A 71 -11.19 -3.14 8.58
CA PHE A 71 -11.01 -2.17 7.50
C PHE A 71 -9.79 -1.27 7.75
N GLU A 72 -9.66 -0.70 8.96
CA GLU A 72 -8.52 0.14 9.33
C GLU A 72 -7.22 -0.64 9.29
N VAL A 73 -7.21 -1.90 9.76
CA VAL A 73 -6.01 -2.74 9.71
C VAL A 73 -5.52 -2.93 8.27
N PHE A 74 -6.40 -3.28 7.34
CA PHE A 74 -6.04 -3.41 5.92
C PHE A 74 -5.60 -2.08 5.31
N LEU A 75 -6.27 -0.97 5.66
CA LEU A 75 -5.90 0.37 5.20
C LEU A 75 -4.49 0.75 5.69
N PHE A 76 -4.18 0.54 6.97
CA PHE A 76 -2.86 0.80 7.52
C PHE A 76 -1.78 -0.08 6.91
N ILE A 77 -2.02 -1.39 6.77
CA ILE A 77 -1.06 -2.30 6.13
C ILE A 77 -0.78 -1.86 4.69
N SER A 78 -1.82 -1.51 3.91
CA SER A 78 -1.67 -0.99 2.54
C SER A 78 -0.77 0.25 2.51
N THR A 79 -1.06 1.22 3.37
CA THR A 79 -0.28 2.47 3.48
C THR A 79 1.19 2.21 3.82
N PHE A 80 1.48 1.34 4.80
CA PHE A 80 2.86 1.02 5.15
C PHE A 80 3.58 0.21 4.06
N VAL A 81 2.91 -0.73 3.39
CA VAL A 81 3.48 -1.46 2.25
C VAL A 81 3.90 -0.50 1.14
N VAL A 82 3.04 0.45 0.77
CA VAL A 82 3.35 1.43 -0.27
C VAL A 82 4.45 2.40 0.17
N LEU A 83 4.37 2.90 1.40
CA LEU A 83 5.36 3.80 1.97
C LEU A 83 6.76 3.16 1.99
N GLU A 84 6.87 1.96 2.53
CA GLU A 84 8.15 1.24 2.62
C GLU A 84 8.67 0.86 1.25
N ALA A 85 7.80 0.41 0.33
CA ALA A 85 8.20 0.15 -1.04
C ALA A 85 8.80 1.42 -1.69
N LEU A 86 8.16 2.58 -1.55
CA LEU A 86 8.69 3.86 -2.06
C LEU A 86 10.04 4.23 -1.43
N VAL A 87 10.20 4.03 -0.12
CA VAL A 87 11.47 4.27 0.59
C VAL A 87 12.58 3.36 0.04
N VAL A 88 12.29 2.06 -0.11
CA VAL A 88 13.26 1.09 -0.63
C VAL A 88 13.56 1.36 -2.11
N GLU A 89 12.58 1.75 -2.93
CA GLU A 89 12.82 2.15 -4.33
C GLU A 89 13.71 3.39 -4.42
N ALA A 90 13.50 4.37 -3.55
CA ALA A 90 14.31 5.58 -3.50
C ALA A 90 15.76 5.28 -3.12
N TRP A 91 15.98 4.37 -2.17
CA TRP A 91 17.32 3.98 -1.71
C TRP A 91 18.04 3.04 -2.70
N SER A 92 17.39 1.98 -3.15
CA SER A 92 17.99 0.93 -3.99
C SER A 92 18.03 1.29 -5.49
N LYS A 93 17.26 2.29 -5.93
CA LYS A 93 16.99 2.62 -7.34
C LYS A 93 16.31 1.48 -8.14
N VAL A 94 15.89 0.40 -7.48
CA VAL A 94 15.20 -0.74 -8.09
C VAL A 94 13.71 -0.45 -8.15
N ARG A 95 13.24 0.07 -9.28
CA ARG A 95 11.87 0.54 -9.45
C ARG A 95 10.84 -0.56 -9.80
N ILE A 96 11.04 -1.77 -9.28
CA ILE A 96 10.12 -2.90 -9.49
C ILE A 96 9.19 -3.12 -8.29
N LEU A 97 9.56 -2.58 -7.13
CA LEU A 97 8.79 -2.76 -5.90
C LEU A 97 7.48 -1.97 -5.93
N GLY A 98 7.42 -0.84 -6.63
CA GLY A 98 6.24 -0.03 -6.82
C GLY A 98 5.18 -0.72 -7.67
N PHE A 99 5.58 -1.56 -8.63
CA PHE A 99 4.67 -2.43 -9.36
C PHE A 99 3.97 -3.41 -8.40
N TYR A 100 4.76 -4.11 -7.59
CA TYR A 100 4.26 -5.05 -6.60
C TYR A 100 3.42 -4.41 -5.51
N ALA A 101 3.90 -3.30 -4.95
CA ALA A 101 3.22 -2.55 -3.91
C ALA A 101 1.89 -1.98 -4.41
N SER A 102 1.83 -1.46 -5.65
CA SER A 102 0.56 -1.00 -6.23
C SER A 102 -0.47 -2.12 -6.37
N LEU A 103 -0.05 -3.32 -6.82
CA LEU A 103 -0.93 -4.48 -6.90
C LEU A 103 -1.43 -4.92 -5.54
N LEU A 104 -0.54 -5.02 -4.55
CA LEU A 104 -0.90 -5.39 -3.20
C LEU A 104 -1.84 -4.38 -2.54
N ALA A 105 -1.57 -3.08 -2.71
CA ALA A 105 -2.43 -2.02 -2.18
C ALA A 105 -3.86 -2.17 -2.71
N ILE A 106 -4.03 -2.39 -4.01
CA ILE A 106 -5.36 -2.64 -4.61
C ILE A 106 -6.04 -3.84 -3.93
N ILE A 107 -5.35 -4.97 -3.80
CA ILE A 107 -5.91 -6.18 -3.18
C ILE A 107 -6.28 -5.92 -1.72
N LEU A 108 -5.38 -5.33 -0.93
CA LEU A 108 -5.58 -5.04 0.48
C LEU A 108 -6.76 -4.08 0.68
N LEU A 109 -6.88 -3.05 -0.15
CA LEU A 109 -8.01 -2.11 -0.08
C LEU A 109 -9.34 -2.76 -0.47
N LEU A 110 -9.38 -3.60 -1.51
CA LEU A 110 -10.58 -4.33 -1.90
C LEU A 110 -11.02 -5.33 -0.81
N VAL A 111 -10.07 -6.05 -0.22
CA VAL A 111 -10.33 -6.93 0.92
C VAL A 111 -10.80 -6.12 2.13
N GLY A 112 -10.16 -4.98 2.41
CA GLY A 112 -10.58 -4.04 3.44
C GLY A 112 -12.02 -3.59 3.24
N TRP A 113 -12.39 -3.20 2.00
CA TRP A 113 -13.74 -2.79 1.64
C TRP A 113 -14.79 -3.87 1.93
N SER A 114 -14.48 -5.14 1.68
CA SER A 114 -15.39 -6.25 2.03
C SER A 114 -15.68 -6.37 3.53
N ARG A 115 -14.83 -5.76 4.36
CA ARG A 115 -14.95 -5.69 5.82
C ARG A 115 -15.32 -4.29 6.32
N TYR A 116 -15.74 -3.39 5.42
CA TYR A 116 -16.11 -2.02 5.76
C TYR A 116 -17.25 -2.02 6.78
N LYS A 117 -17.04 -1.28 7.86
CA LYS A 117 -18.09 -0.92 8.82
C LYS A 117 -18.07 0.59 8.99
N ILE A 118 -19.27 1.14 9.18
CA ILE A 118 -19.44 2.53 9.63
C ILE A 118 -18.60 2.69 10.90
N PRO A 119 -17.84 3.78 11.07
CA PRO A 119 -16.98 3.99 12.24
C PRO A 119 -17.79 4.12 13.54
N VAL A 120 -18.24 2.98 14.05
CA VAL A 120 -18.91 2.80 15.34
C VAL A 120 -17.91 2.17 16.29
N SER A 121 -18.00 2.51 17.58
CA SER A 121 -17.13 1.96 18.63
C SER A 121 -17.29 0.45 18.74
N LEU A 122 -16.39 -0.34 18.15
CA LEU A 122 -16.46 -1.81 18.25
C LEU A 122 -15.50 -2.38 19.30
N PHE A 123 -14.43 -1.66 19.65
CA PHE A 123 -13.41 -2.14 20.57
C PHE A 123 -13.24 -1.17 21.73
N GLU A 124 -14.25 -1.10 22.59
CA GLU A 124 -14.17 -0.35 23.86
C GLU A 124 -13.02 -0.81 24.78
N ASN A 125 -12.38 -1.95 24.50
CA ASN A 125 -11.35 -2.56 25.34
C ASN A 125 -9.91 -2.27 24.89
N LEU A 126 -9.68 -1.58 23.77
CA LEU A 126 -8.34 -1.17 23.29
C LEU A 126 -7.86 0.15 23.94
N LYS A 127 -8.13 0.35 25.23
CA LYS A 127 -7.89 1.64 25.91
C LYS A 127 -6.41 1.89 26.26
N SER A 128 -5.58 0.85 26.27
CA SER A 128 -4.18 1.00 26.69
C SER A 128 -3.32 1.53 25.55
N SER A 129 -2.61 2.64 25.81
CA SER A 129 -1.60 3.21 24.90
C SER A 129 -0.55 2.18 24.48
N TRP A 130 -0.26 1.18 25.32
CA TRP A 130 0.67 0.10 25.01
C TRP A 130 0.17 -0.80 23.87
N VAL A 131 -1.13 -1.09 23.82
CA VAL A 131 -1.70 -1.93 22.76
C VAL A 131 -1.68 -1.18 21.43
N LEU A 132 -1.89 0.14 21.43
CA LEU A 132 -1.77 0.94 20.22
C LEU A 132 -0.34 0.87 19.64
N VAL A 133 0.68 1.05 20.49
CA VAL A 133 2.09 0.93 20.09
C VAL A 133 2.37 -0.47 19.54
N HIS A 134 1.93 -1.53 20.24
CA HIS A 134 2.10 -2.90 19.81
C HIS A 134 1.49 -3.18 18.42
N VAL A 135 0.27 -2.71 18.18
CA VAL A 135 -0.43 -2.88 16.90
C VAL A 135 0.28 -2.13 15.77
N ILE A 136 0.71 -0.88 16.00
CA ILE A 136 1.45 -0.11 14.99
C ILE A 136 2.77 -0.81 14.64
N LEU A 137 3.52 -1.28 15.64
CA LEU A 137 4.77 -2.01 15.42
C LEU A 137 4.54 -3.30 14.63
N ILE A 138 3.49 -4.05 14.95
CA ILE A 138 3.14 -5.28 14.21
C ILE A 138 2.76 -4.96 12.76
N ILE A 139 1.99 -3.91 12.51
CA ILE A 139 1.60 -3.51 11.15
C ILE A 139 2.83 -3.14 10.32
N ILE A 140 3.74 -2.34 10.88
CA ILE A 140 5.00 -1.97 10.23
C ILE A 140 5.84 -3.23 9.95
N ALA A 141 5.97 -4.13 10.93
CA ALA A 141 6.71 -5.38 10.74
C ALA A 141 6.11 -6.25 9.63
N TYR A 142 4.78 -6.39 9.57
CA TYR A 142 4.11 -7.13 8.50
C TYR A 142 4.30 -6.47 7.13
N ALA A 143 4.19 -5.14 7.04
CA ALA A 143 4.48 -4.41 5.79
C ALA A 143 5.91 -4.68 5.31
N ALA A 144 6.89 -4.60 6.22
CA ALA A 144 8.29 -4.85 5.91
C ALA A 144 8.54 -6.29 5.43
N PHE A 145 7.91 -7.27 6.07
CA PHE A 145 7.99 -8.66 5.62
C PHE A 145 7.35 -8.87 4.24
N ILE A 146 6.22 -8.20 3.96
CA ILE A 146 5.57 -8.26 2.64
C ILE A 146 6.48 -7.68 1.56
N VAL A 147 7.07 -6.49 1.81
CA VAL A 147 7.99 -5.84 0.86
C VAL A 147 9.24 -6.70 0.66
N ALA A 148 9.83 -7.24 1.73
CA ALA A 148 11.00 -8.11 1.67
C ALA A 148 10.71 -9.42 0.91
N ALA A 149 9.57 -10.05 1.15
CA ALA A 149 9.14 -11.24 0.43
C ALA A 149 8.97 -10.96 -1.07
N GLY A 150 8.32 -9.85 -1.43
CA GLY A 150 8.22 -9.39 -2.81
C GLY A 150 9.59 -9.19 -3.45
N ALA A 151 10.48 -8.46 -2.79
CA ALA A 151 11.84 -8.22 -3.25
C ALA A 151 12.61 -9.53 -3.47
N ALA A 152 12.51 -10.50 -2.55
CA ALA A 152 13.14 -11.81 -2.67
C ALA A 152 12.60 -12.61 -3.87
N VAL A 153 11.29 -12.58 -4.11
CA VAL A 153 10.67 -13.22 -5.29
C VAL A 153 11.21 -12.60 -6.58
N PHE A 154 11.25 -11.26 -6.69
CA PHE A 154 11.81 -10.61 -7.88
C PHE A 154 13.30 -10.89 -8.06
N TYR A 155 14.06 -10.95 -6.97
CA TYR A 155 15.47 -11.33 -7.01
C TYR A 155 15.65 -12.73 -7.61
N LEU A 156 14.91 -13.73 -7.12
CA LEU A 156 14.96 -15.10 -7.63
C LEU A 156 14.53 -15.20 -9.10
N LEU A 157 13.50 -14.45 -9.51
CA LEU A 157 13.07 -14.38 -10.91
C LEU A 157 14.16 -13.79 -11.80
N GLN A 158 14.80 -12.70 -11.37
CA GLN A 158 15.88 -12.06 -12.10
C GLN A 158 17.10 -12.98 -12.21
N GLU A 159 17.47 -13.66 -11.12
CA GLU A 159 18.58 -14.60 -11.09
C GLU A 159 18.34 -15.77 -12.06
N ARG A 160 17.14 -16.35 -12.06
CA ARG A 160 16.75 -17.42 -13.01
C ARG A 160 16.84 -16.96 -14.46
N GLN A 161 16.36 -15.75 -14.77
CA GLN A 161 16.45 -15.19 -16.12
C GLN A 161 17.90 -14.95 -16.56
N LEU A 162 18.77 -14.48 -15.66
CA LEU A 162 20.19 -14.28 -15.97
C LEU A 162 20.92 -15.61 -16.19
N LYS A 163 20.60 -16.64 -15.39
CA LYS A 163 21.13 -18.00 -15.57
C LYS A 163 20.62 -18.66 -16.85
N SER A 164 19.35 -18.47 -17.22
CA SER A 164 18.80 -19.01 -18.47
C SER A 164 19.28 -18.27 -19.73
N LYS A 165 19.76 -17.02 -19.59
CA LYS A 165 20.26 -16.19 -20.70
C LYS A 165 21.78 -16.14 -20.83
N LYS A 166 22.54 -16.82 -19.95
CA LYS A 166 23.99 -17.00 -20.13
C LYS A 166 24.31 -18.31 -20.87
N PRO A 167 25.38 -18.28 -21.67
CA PRO A 167 25.40 -18.71 -23.06
C PRO A 167 25.90 -20.15 -23.18
N SER A 168 25.60 -20.82 -24.30
CA SER A 168 26.42 -21.99 -24.66
C SER A 168 27.89 -21.53 -24.72
N ALA A 169 28.68 -22.01 -23.78
CA ALA A 169 30.12 -22.10 -23.88
C ALA A 169 30.44 -23.58 -23.97
#